data_AF-A0A0L8I297-F1
#
_entry.id   AF-A0A0L8I297-F1
#
_cell.length_a   1.000
_cell.length_b   1.000
_cell.length_c   1.000
_cell.angle_alpha   90.00
_cell.angle_beta   90.00
_cell.angle_gamma   90.00
#
_symmetry.space_group_name_H-M   'P 1'
#
loop_
_entity.id
_entity.type
_entity.pdbx_description
1 polymer ?
#
loop_
_entity_poly.entity_id
_entity_poly.type
_entity_poly.pdbx_seq_one_letter_code
_entity_poly.pdbx_strand_id
1 'polypeptide(L)'
;MVQSPVARYNYITFLRHPVHRYLSEWRHVYRGATWKATNYRCNGNDATLEEVPFCYEGSNWHNVSLDSFLECPSNMAVNRQVRMLANLSKVNCYNRTGMSEKERNAIMLESAKENLLSMAFFGMTEFQLQSQKLFESTFHLNFHEDFEQYNYTHSNRVNLTWNQLVQITKLNKIDMLFYDFAKNLFFRRLEYLDKMKSSKPTRKRTGNKKQA
;
A
#
# COMPACT_ATOMS: atom_id res chain seq x y z
N MET A 1 6.69 0.85 -41.40
CA MET A 1 6.28 1.49 -40.12
C MET A 1 7.19 0.97 -39.03
N VAL A 2 8.12 1.79 -38.53
CA VAL A 2 8.97 1.41 -37.40
C VAL A 2 8.10 1.52 -36.15
N GLN A 3 7.80 0.40 -35.50
CA GLN A 3 7.16 0.42 -34.18
C GLN A 3 8.05 1.22 -33.24
N SER A 4 7.55 2.36 -32.74
CA SER A 4 8.20 3.07 -31.64
C SER A 4 8.41 2.11 -30.48
N PRO A 5 9.58 2.12 -29.80
CA PRO A 5 9.81 1.23 -28.69
C PRO A 5 8.73 1.43 -27.63
N VAL A 6 8.02 0.34 -27.31
CA VAL A 6 6.98 0.35 -26.27
C VAL A 6 7.67 0.64 -24.94
N ALA A 7 7.35 1.77 -24.32
CA ALA A 7 7.88 2.12 -23.02
C ALA A 7 7.44 1.08 -21.98
N ARG A 8 8.41 0.50 -21.26
CA ARG A 8 8.15 -0.45 -20.17
C ARG A 8 8.02 0.31 -18.85
N TYR A 9 6.84 0.26 -18.25
CA TYR A 9 6.58 0.87 -16.94
C TYR A 9 6.64 -0.20 -15.85
N ASN A 10 7.52 0.00 -14.87
CA ASN A 10 7.63 -0.87 -13.69
C ASN A 10 6.94 -0.19 -12.51
N TYR A 11 5.75 -0.67 -12.13
CA TYR A 11 5.02 -0.16 -10.98
C TYR A 11 5.60 -0.69 -9.68
N ILE A 12 5.74 0.21 -8.70
CA ILE A 12 6.17 -0.11 -7.34
C ILE A 12 5.27 0.55 -6.31
N THR A 13 5.20 0.00 -5.09
CA THR A 13 4.43 0.60 -3.99
C THR A 13 4.99 0.20 -2.61
N PHE A 14 4.46 0.81 -1.55
CA PHE A 14 4.71 0.41 -0.16
C PHE A 14 3.37 0.20 0.56
N LEU A 15 3.32 -0.85 1.38
CA LEU A 15 2.17 -1.19 2.21
C LEU A 15 2.51 -1.00 3.70
N ARG A 16 1.46 -0.90 4.50
CA ARG A 16 1.54 -0.76 5.96
C ARG A 16 0.37 -1.44 6.63
N HIS A 17 0.58 -1.96 7.83
CA HIS A 17 -0.47 -2.58 8.63
C HIS A 17 -1.67 -1.62 8.75
N PRO A 18 -2.89 -2.04 8.40
CA PRO A 18 -4.02 -1.12 8.19
C PRO A 18 -4.36 -0.26 9.40
N VAL A 19 -4.29 -0.81 10.61
CA VAL A 19 -4.52 -0.06 11.86
C VAL A 19 -3.52 1.10 11.99
N HIS A 20 -2.22 0.82 11.85
CA HIS A 20 -1.18 1.84 11.98
C HIS A 20 -1.25 2.87 10.85
N ARG A 21 -1.54 2.41 9.63
CA ARG A 21 -1.76 3.26 8.46
C ARG A 21 -2.93 4.21 8.67
N TYR A 22 -4.06 3.71 9.17
CA TYR A 22 -5.27 4.49 9.45
C TYR A 22 -5.04 5.55 10.54
N LEU A 23 -4.41 5.17 11.65
CA LEU A 23 -4.07 6.10 12.74
C LEU A 23 -3.06 7.17 12.30
N SER A 24 -2.09 6.78 11.47
CA SER A 24 -1.12 7.71 10.90
C SER A 24 -1.80 8.73 10.00
N GLU A 25 -2.79 8.31 9.21
CA GLU A 25 -3.59 9.20 8.39
C GLU A 25 -4.45 10.14 9.25
N TRP A 26 -5.16 9.60 10.25
CA TRP A 26 -5.92 10.41 11.20
C TRP A 26 -5.05 11.51 11.83
N ARG A 27 -3.85 11.19 12.32
CA ARG A 27 -2.92 12.20 12.89
C ARG A 27 -2.49 13.25 11.87
N HIS A 28 -2.39 12.90 10.60
CA HIS A 28 -2.06 13.84 9.54
C HIS A 28 -3.25 14.76 9.23
N VAL A 29 -4.46 14.20 9.16
CA VAL A 29 -5.71 14.94 8.97
C VAL A 29 -6.00 15.87 10.14
N TYR A 30 -5.78 15.41 11.38
CA TYR A 30 -5.84 16.22 12.59
C TYR A 30 -4.96 17.48 12.49
N ARG A 31 -3.81 17.39 11.80
CA ARG A 31 -2.91 18.53 11.54
C ARG A 31 -3.23 19.32 10.27
N GLY A 32 -4.34 19.03 9.59
CA GLY A 32 -4.86 19.80 8.47
C GLY A 32 -4.69 19.18 7.08
N ALA A 33 -4.16 17.95 6.97
CA ALA A 33 -4.10 17.28 5.66
C ALA A 33 -5.51 16.93 5.14
N THR A 34 -5.71 17.08 3.83
CA THR A 34 -6.99 16.80 3.16
C THR A 34 -6.85 15.99 1.88
N TRP A 35 -5.76 16.19 1.13
CA TRP A 35 -5.59 15.71 -0.25
C TRP A 35 -6.76 16.10 -1.17
N LYS A 36 -7.45 17.22 -0.89
CA LYS A 36 -8.68 17.65 -1.58
C LYS A 36 -8.52 17.97 -3.07
N ALA A 37 -7.29 18.16 -3.54
CA ALA A 37 -6.97 18.34 -4.95
C ALA A 37 -6.91 17.00 -5.74
N THR A 38 -7.25 15.87 -5.10
CA THR A 38 -7.29 14.57 -5.78
C THR A 38 -8.57 14.45 -6.60
N ASN A 39 -8.43 14.26 -7.91
CA ASN A 39 -9.56 14.16 -8.83
C ASN A 39 -10.32 12.84 -8.77
N TYR A 40 -9.72 11.80 -8.17
CA TYR A 40 -10.30 10.45 -8.10
C TYR A 40 -10.73 9.94 -9.49
N ARG A 41 -9.85 10.12 -10.48
CA ARG A 41 -10.17 9.84 -11.88
C ARG A 41 -10.38 8.35 -12.13
N CYS A 42 -11.50 7.98 -12.74
CA CYS A 42 -11.84 6.62 -13.11
C CYS A 42 -12.72 6.62 -14.37
N ASN A 43 -12.47 5.70 -15.31
CA ASN A 43 -13.15 5.66 -16.61
C ASN A 43 -13.16 7.01 -17.36
N GLY A 44 -12.06 7.75 -17.26
CA GLY A 44 -11.90 9.04 -17.95
C GLY A 44 -12.50 10.24 -17.22
N ASN A 45 -13.36 10.04 -16.22
CA ASN A 45 -14.07 11.09 -15.48
C ASN A 45 -13.52 11.27 -14.06
N ASP A 46 -13.64 12.49 -13.55
CA ASP A 46 -13.32 12.82 -12.16
C ASP A 46 -14.54 12.53 -11.27
N ALA A 47 -14.31 12.10 -10.03
CA ALA A 47 -15.42 11.79 -9.12
C ALA A 47 -16.15 13.07 -8.67
N THR A 48 -17.47 12.99 -8.57
CA THR A 48 -18.31 14.09 -8.09
C THR A 48 -18.30 14.18 -6.56
N LEU A 49 -18.75 15.31 -6.01
CA LEU A 49 -18.97 15.46 -4.57
C LEU A 49 -20.12 14.61 -4.04
N GLU A 50 -21.03 14.16 -4.91
CA GLU A 50 -22.08 13.20 -4.54
C GLU A 50 -21.49 11.80 -4.35
N GLU A 51 -20.53 11.40 -5.18
CA GLU A 51 -19.85 10.10 -5.10
C GLU A 51 -18.81 10.06 -3.98
N VAL A 52 -18.09 11.18 -3.76
CA VAL A 52 -17.03 11.31 -2.74
C VAL A 52 -17.22 12.61 -1.94
N PRO A 53 -18.22 12.67 -1.04
CA PRO A 53 -18.46 13.85 -0.22
C PRO A 53 -17.37 14.02 0.84
N PHE A 54 -17.05 15.28 1.18
CA PHE A 54 -16.13 15.59 2.26
C PHE A 54 -16.70 15.18 3.63
N CYS A 55 -15.82 14.77 4.54
CA CYS A 55 -16.16 14.52 5.94
C CYS A 55 -16.10 15.79 6.83
N TYR A 56 -15.87 16.95 6.23
CA TYR A 56 -15.62 18.19 6.93
C TYR A 56 -16.23 19.36 6.18
N GLU A 57 -16.54 20.41 6.91
CA GLU A 57 -16.98 21.69 6.37
C GLU A 57 -15.78 22.65 6.26
N GLY A 58 -15.85 23.60 5.35
CA GLY A 58 -14.80 24.60 5.16
C GLY A 58 -13.53 24.06 4.50
N SER A 59 -12.36 24.50 4.96
CA SER A 59 -11.10 24.32 4.23
C SER A 59 -10.37 23.00 4.49
N ASN A 60 -10.56 22.40 5.66
CA ASN A 60 -9.87 21.18 6.12
C ASN A 60 -10.60 20.53 7.33
N TRP A 61 -10.07 19.41 7.81
CA TRP A 61 -10.57 18.67 8.97
C TRP A 61 -9.63 18.77 10.19
N HIS A 62 -9.05 19.95 10.41
CA HIS A 62 -8.11 20.19 11.50
C HIS A 62 -8.76 19.93 12.86
N ASN A 63 -7.98 19.40 13.81
CA ASN A 63 -8.44 19.02 15.16
C ASN A 63 -9.54 17.96 15.24
N VAL A 64 -9.83 17.21 14.17
CA VAL A 64 -10.81 16.11 14.21
C VAL A 64 -10.44 15.05 15.27
N SER A 65 -11.39 14.72 16.15
CA SER A 65 -11.23 13.63 17.11
C SER A 65 -11.10 12.27 16.40
N LEU A 66 -10.54 11.26 17.09
CA LEU A 66 -10.49 9.92 16.48
C LEU A 66 -11.91 9.36 16.26
N ASP A 67 -12.84 9.60 17.19
CA ASP A 67 -14.20 9.08 17.10
C ASP A 67 -14.96 9.69 15.92
N SER A 68 -14.89 11.01 15.73
CA SER A 68 -15.48 11.67 14.55
C SER A 68 -14.83 11.22 13.24
N PHE A 69 -13.52 10.92 13.26
CA PHE A 69 -12.83 10.36 12.10
C PHE A 69 -13.29 8.94 11.77
N LEU A 70 -13.68 8.14 12.77
CA LEU A 70 -14.22 6.79 12.60
C LEU A 70 -15.69 6.77 12.15
N GLU A 71 -16.45 7.81 12.49
CA GLU A 71 -17.89 7.89 12.23
C GLU A 71 -18.24 8.34 10.81
N CYS A 72 -17.37 9.10 10.13
CA CYS A 72 -17.67 9.58 8.78
C CYS A 72 -17.78 8.45 7.73
N PRO A 73 -18.96 8.25 7.10
CA PRO A 73 -19.17 7.16 6.13
C PRO A 73 -18.40 7.31 4.80
N SER A 74 -18.04 8.54 4.43
CA SER A 74 -17.28 8.85 3.21
C SER A 74 -15.77 8.96 3.45
N ASN A 75 -15.28 8.60 4.65
CA ASN A 75 -13.86 8.74 4.98
C ASN A 75 -12.98 7.89 4.07
N MET A 76 -12.19 8.56 3.23
CA MET A 76 -11.29 7.92 2.26
C MET A 76 -10.09 7.22 2.92
N ALA A 77 -9.89 7.35 4.23
CA ALA A 77 -8.95 6.50 4.97
C ALA A 77 -9.40 5.04 5.01
N VAL A 78 -10.70 4.76 4.94
CA VAL A 78 -11.25 3.41 5.01
C VAL A 78 -10.85 2.60 3.77
N ASN A 79 -10.23 1.44 3.99
CA ASN A 79 -9.78 0.51 2.94
C ASN A 79 -8.96 1.19 1.83
N ARG A 80 -8.12 2.16 2.21
CA ARG A 80 -7.36 3.00 1.28
C ARG A 80 -6.43 2.16 0.40
N GLN A 81 -5.71 1.18 0.97
CA GLN A 81 -4.72 0.42 0.21
C GLN A 81 -5.40 -0.40 -0.90
N VAL A 82 -6.46 -1.12 -0.57
CA VAL A 82 -7.23 -1.89 -1.55
C VAL A 82 -7.86 -0.96 -2.58
N ARG A 83 -8.52 0.12 -2.17
CA ARG A 83 -9.17 1.05 -3.11
C ARG A 83 -8.16 1.70 -4.08
N MET A 84 -6.96 2.04 -3.62
CA MET A 84 -5.94 2.67 -4.46
C MET A 84 -5.21 1.68 -5.38
N LEU A 85 -5.21 0.38 -5.04
CA LEU A 85 -4.54 -0.65 -5.83
C LEU A 85 -5.49 -1.45 -6.71
N ALA A 86 -6.80 -1.42 -6.46
CA ALA A 86 -7.79 -2.08 -7.28
C ALA A 86 -8.06 -1.30 -8.59
N ASN A 87 -8.49 -2.02 -9.63
CA ASN A 87 -9.12 -1.40 -10.78
C ASN A 87 -10.57 -1.05 -10.44
N LEU A 88 -10.83 0.22 -10.11
CA LEU A 88 -12.16 0.69 -9.71
C LEU A 88 -13.20 0.66 -10.84
N SER A 89 -12.79 0.54 -12.11
CA SER A 89 -13.75 0.36 -13.22
C SER A 89 -14.56 -0.93 -13.10
N LYS A 90 -14.00 -1.97 -12.44
CA LYS A 90 -14.70 -3.24 -12.17
C LYS A 90 -15.88 -3.10 -11.19
N VAL A 91 -16.01 -1.94 -10.55
CA VAL A 91 -16.91 -1.68 -9.41
C VAL A 91 -17.59 -0.32 -9.52
N ASN A 92 -17.89 0.09 -10.76
CA ASN A 92 -18.57 1.35 -11.08
C ASN A 92 -17.87 2.60 -10.49
N CYS A 93 -16.54 2.58 -10.46
CA CYS A 93 -15.71 3.68 -9.99
C CYS A 93 -16.03 4.08 -8.55
N TYR A 94 -16.56 5.29 -8.34
CA TYR A 94 -16.92 5.81 -7.02
C TYR A 94 -18.43 5.75 -6.75
N ASN A 95 -19.23 5.43 -7.76
CA ASN A 95 -20.66 5.17 -7.61
C ASN A 95 -20.89 3.87 -6.81
N ARG A 96 -21.61 3.99 -5.69
CA ARG A 96 -21.89 2.89 -4.77
C ARG A 96 -23.30 2.28 -4.93
N THR A 97 -24.15 2.80 -5.80
CA THR A 97 -25.57 2.39 -5.89
C THR A 97 -25.78 1.12 -6.74
N GLY A 98 -24.86 0.82 -7.66
CA GLY A 98 -25.03 -0.28 -8.63
C GLY A 98 -24.68 -1.69 -8.13
N MET A 99 -24.22 -1.85 -6.89
CA MET A 99 -23.88 -3.16 -6.31
C MET A 99 -23.82 -3.12 -4.79
N SER A 100 -23.97 -4.28 -4.14
CA SER A 100 -23.85 -4.37 -2.68
C SER A 100 -22.42 -4.09 -2.20
N GLU A 101 -22.27 -3.55 -0.98
CA GLU A 101 -20.94 -3.30 -0.40
C GLU A 101 -20.09 -4.58 -0.32
N LYS A 102 -20.73 -5.72 0.01
CA LYS A 102 -20.06 -7.02 0.11
C LYS A 102 -19.46 -7.45 -1.23
N GLU A 103 -20.24 -7.36 -2.30
CA GLU A 103 -19.82 -7.68 -3.66
C GLU A 103 -18.71 -6.73 -4.13
N ARG A 104 -18.93 -5.43 -3.95
CA ARG A 104 -17.97 -4.38 -4.27
C ARG A 104 -16.61 -4.60 -3.60
N ASN A 105 -16.62 -4.92 -2.31
CA ASN A 105 -15.42 -5.19 -1.52
C ASN A 105 -14.69 -6.46 -1.98
N ALA A 106 -15.42 -7.51 -2.37
CA ALA A 106 -14.83 -8.74 -2.89
C ALA A 106 -14.10 -8.49 -4.22
N ILE A 107 -14.74 -7.79 -5.16
CA ILE A 107 -14.15 -7.47 -6.48
C ILE A 107 -12.92 -6.57 -6.32
N MET A 108 -13.00 -5.54 -5.47
CA MET A 108 -11.84 -4.67 -5.21
C MET A 108 -10.67 -5.44 -4.58
N LEU A 109 -10.94 -6.30 -3.60
CA LEU A 109 -9.90 -7.08 -2.93
C LEU A 109 -9.16 -7.98 -3.91
N GLU A 110 -9.88 -8.73 -4.75
CA GLU A 110 -9.26 -9.59 -5.75
C GLU A 110 -8.49 -8.77 -6.80
N SER A 111 -9.06 -7.67 -7.29
CA SER A 111 -8.35 -6.79 -8.23
C SER A 111 -7.08 -6.18 -7.63
N ALA A 112 -7.07 -5.82 -6.35
CA ALA A 112 -5.88 -5.29 -5.69
C ALA A 112 -4.80 -6.36 -5.55
N LYS A 113 -5.16 -7.62 -5.24
CA LYS A 113 -4.22 -8.75 -5.18
C LYS A 113 -3.59 -9.02 -6.55
N GLU A 114 -4.40 -9.07 -7.61
CA GLU A 114 -3.94 -9.24 -9.00
C GLU A 114 -2.93 -8.15 -9.37
N ASN A 115 -3.28 -6.89 -9.10
CA ASN A 115 -2.41 -5.76 -9.42
C ASN A 115 -1.10 -5.83 -8.61
N LEU A 116 -1.15 -6.11 -7.31
CA LEU A 116 0.05 -6.25 -6.48
C LEU A 116 0.97 -7.40 -6.94
N LEU A 117 0.40 -8.53 -7.37
CA LEU A 117 1.16 -9.65 -7.92
C LEU A 117 1.93 -9.23 -9.18
N SER A 118 1.31 -8.41 -10.03
CA SER A 118 1.90 -7.93 -11.28
C SER A 118 2.93 -6.80 -11.12
N MET A 119 2.96 -6.13 -9.98
CA MET A 119 3.94 -5.07 -9.71
C MET A 119 5.35 -5.63 -9.66
N ALA A 120 6.30 -4.87 -10.21
CA ALA A 120 7.71 -5.23 -10.23
C ALA A 120 8.25 -5.41 -8.80
N PHE A 121 7.84 -4.52 -7.89
CA PHE A 121 8.23 -4.57 -6.49
C PHE A 121 7.14 -3.98 -5.59
N PHE A 122 7.05 -4.45 -4.36
CA PHE A 122 6.41 -3.69 -3.29
C PHE A 122 7.16 -3.91 -1.98
N GLY A 123 7.23 -2.85 -1.17
CA GLY A 123 7.82 -2.87 0.16
C GLY A 123 6.76 -2.90 1.26
N MET A 124 7.20 -3.14 2.48
CA MET A 124 6.37 -3.12 3.68
C MET A 124 7.02 -2.25 4.75
N THR A 125 6.25 -1.34 5.33
CA THR A 125 6.76 -0.32 6.26
C THR A 125 7.40 -0.95 7.51
N GLU A 126 6.88 -2.10 7.93
CA GLU A 126 7.33 -2.90 9.07
C GLU A 126 8.63 -3.69 8.80
N PHE A 127 9.09 -3.75 7.55
CA PHE A 127 10.20 -4.60 7.10
C PHE A 127 11.14 -3.83 6.15
N GLN A 128 11.72 -2.72 6.61
CA GLN A 128 12.52 -1.80 5.79
C GLN A 128 13.77 -2.46 5.19
N LEU A 129 14.59 -3.12 6.02
CA LEU A 129 15.81 -3.82 5.55
C LEU A 129 15.49 -4.94 4.56
N GLN A 130 14.41 -5.68 4.78
CA GLN A 130 13.96 -6.71 3.85
C GLN A 130 13.43 -6.09 2.54
N SER A 131 12.74 -4.95 2.64
CA SER A 131 12.25 -4.21 1.48
C SER A 131 13.41 -3.69 0.63
N GLN A 132 14.47 -3.17 1.26
CA GLN A 132 15.71 -2.78 0.60
C GLN A 132 16.31 -3.96 -0.17
N LYS A 133 16.57 -5.09 0.52
CA LYS A 133 17.14 -6.31 -0.10
C LYS A 133 16.35 -6.78 -1.31
N LEU A 134 15.02 -6.78 -1.21
CA LEU A 134 14.15 -7.21 -2.29
C LEU A 134 14.18 -6.21 -3.45
N PHE A 135 14.16 -4.89 -3.17
CA PHE A 135 14.23 -3.85 -4.19
C PHE A 135 15.55 -3.90 -4.99
N GLU A 136 16.67 -3.95 -4.28
CA GLU A 136 18.01 -4.03 -4.84
C GLU A 136 18.15 -5.25 -5.75
N SER A 137 17.62 -6.40 -5.32
CA SER A 137 17.63 -7.60 -6.14
C SER A 137 16.69 -7.54 -7.33
N THR A 138 15.51 -6.92 -7.21
CA THR A 138 14.54 -6.81 -8.30
C THR A 138 15.09 -5.96 -9.44
N PHE A 139 15.80 -4.88 -9.14
CA PHE A 139 16.27 -3.92 -10.13
C PHE A 139 17.77 -3.99 -10.41
N HIS A 140 18.51 -4.87 -9.73
CA HIS A 140 19.97 -4.98 -9.82
C HIS A 140 20.69 -3.65 -9.51
N LEU A 141 20.22 -2.99 -8.46
CA LEU A 141 20.75 -1.72 -7.94
C LEU A 141 21.16 -1.90 -6.48
N ASN A 142 21.94 -0.96 -5.93
CA ASN A 142 22.22 -0.90 -4.49
C ASN A 142 21.92 0.52 -4.00
N PHE A 143 21.35 0.64 -2.81
CA PHE A 143 21.28 1.93 -2.13
C PHE A 143 22.68 2.30 -1.60
N HIS A 144 22.93 3.60 -1.48
CA HIS A 144 24.17 4.11 -0.88
C HIS A 144 24.19 3.90 0.64
N GLU A 145 23.02 4.03 1.27
CA GLU A 145 22.83 3.85 2.71
C GLU A 145 21.77 2.78 2.95
N ASP A 146 21.98 2.00 4.01
CA ASP A 146 21.01 0.99 4.44
C ASP A 146 19.75 1.64 5.00
N PHE A 147 18.62 1.00 4.78
CA PHE A 147 17.35 1.44 5.33
C PHE A 147 17.32 1.19 6.83
N GLU A 148 16.81 2.17 7.58
CA GLU A 148 16.64 2.04 9.03
C GLU A 148 15.19 1.75 9.40
N GLN A 149 14.98 0.83 10.35
CA GLN A 149 13.65 0.47 10.82
C GLN A 149 13.18 1.42 11.94
N TYR A 150 12.30 2.36 11.59
CA TYR A 150 11.69 3.27 12.54
C TYR A 150 10.33 2.78 13.03
N ASN A 151 10.34 1.98 14.11
CA ASN A 151 9.10 1.43 14.70
C ASN A 151 8.30 2.45 15.55
N TYR A 152 8.95 3.52 16.02
CA TYR A 152 8.31 4.58 16.81
C TYR A 152 7.70 5.66 15.93
N THR A 153 6.53 5.38 15.38
CA THR A 153 5.82 6.36 14.53
C THR A 153 4.71 7.09 15.31
N HIS A 154 4.17 8.17 14.73
CA HIS A 154 3.05 8.91 15.34
C HIS A 154 1.82 8.04 15.65
N SER A 155 1.60 6.94 14.92
CA SER A 155 0.50 6.01 15.21
C SER A 155 0.74 5.15 16.46
N ASN A 156 2.00 4.94 16.86
CA ASN A 156 2.34 4.16 18.08
C ASN A 156 2.10 4.96 19.36
N ARG A 157 1.95 6.29 19.26
CA ARG A 157 1.71 7.21 20.39
C ARG A 157 0.22 7.46 20.66
N VAL A 158 -0.66 6.68 20.03
CA VAL A 158 -2.11 6.82 20.20
C VAL A 158 -2.58 5.76 21.20
N ASN A 159 -3.07 6.21 22.35
CA ASN A 159 -3.75 5.33 23.30
C ASN A 159 -5.14 5.04 22.75
N LEU A 160 -5.38 3.78 22.37
CA LEU A 160 -6.67 3.33 21.85
C LEU A 160 -7.46 2.59 22.91
N THR A 161 -8.77 2.83 22.92
CA THR A 161 -9.69 1.92 23.58
C THR A 161 -9.84 0.65 22.75
N TRP A 162 -10.22 -0.46 23.39
CA TRP A 162 -10.54 -1.70 22.68
C TRP A 162 -11.63 -1.51 21.62
N ASN A 163 -12.65 -0.70 21.90
CA ASN A 163 -13.72 -0.39 20.96
C ASN A 163 -13.20 0.34 19.72
N GLN A 164 -12.32 1.33 19.88
CA GLN A 164 -11.69 2.03 18.75
C GLN A 164 -10.85 1.08 17.90
N LEU A 165 -10.07 0.19 18.53
CA LEU A 165 -9.26 -0.79 17.80
C LEU A 165 -10.15 -1.74 16.97
N VAL A 166 -11.22 -2.26 17.57
CA VAL A 166 -12.20 -3.13 16.88
C VAL A 166 -12.86 -2.38 15.73
N GLN A 167 -13.26 -1.12 15.95
CA GLN A 167 -13.89 -0.30 14.90
C GLN A 167 -12.95 -0.01 13.74
N ILE A 168 -11.69 0.38 14.00
CA ILE A 168 -10.67 0.60 12.96
C ILE A 168 -10.47 -0.68 12.13
N THR A 169 -10.34 -1.83 12.81
CA THR A 169 -10.14 -3.12 12.17
C THR A 169 -11.34 -3.51 11.31
N LYS A 170 -12.57 -3.26 11.79
CA LYS A 170 -13.81 -3.53 11.05
C LYS A 170 -13.95 -2.62 9.83
N LEU A 171 -13.70 -1.32 9.97
CA LEU A 171 -13.73 -0.37 8.85
C LEU A 171 -12.72 -0.78 7.78
N ASN A 172 -11.51 -1.14 8.18
CA ASN A 172 -10.42 -1.50 7.26
C ASN A 172 -10.35 -3.01 6.96
N LYS A 173 -11.49 -3.72 7.02
CA LYS A 173 -11.52 -5.19 6.93
C LYS A 173 -10.87 -5.74 5.66
N ILE A 174 -11.12 -5.15 4.49
CA ILE A 174 -10.50 -5.67 3.25
C ILE A 174 -9.04 -5.25 3.14
N ASP A 175 -8.64 -4.11 3.70
CA ASP A 175 -7.23 -3.75 3.86
C ASP A 175 -6.49 -4.77 4.77
N MET A 176 -7.15 -5.28 5.83
CA MET A 176 -6.58 -6.34 6.69
C MET A 176 -6.32 -7.63 5.90
N LEU A 177 -7.33 -8.12 5.17
CA LEU A 177 -7.20 -9.31 4.33
C LEU A 177 -6.13 -9.13 3.24
N PHE A 178 -6.08 -7.94 2.64
CA PHE A 178 -5.10 -7.61 1.62
C PHE A 178 -3.69 -7.53 2.18
N TYR A 179 -3.50 -6.93 3.36
CA TYR A 179 -2.21 -6.84 4.03
C TYR A 179 -1.67 -8.23 4.40
N ASP A 180 -2.52 -9.13 4.91
CA ASP A 180 -2.12 -10.51 5.21
C ASP A 180 -1.68 -11.26 3.96
N PHE A 181 -2.41 -11.11 2.86
CA PHE A 181 -2.00 -11.63 1.56
C PHE A 181 -0.65 -11.06 1.12
N ALA A 182 -0.49 -9.75 1.17
CA ALA A 182 0.71 -9.05 0.74
C ALA A 182 1.93 -9.46 1.59
N LYS A 183 1.75 -9.60 2.90
CA LYS A 183 2.80 -10.06 3.83
C LYS A 183 3.28 -11.45 3.48
N ASN A 184 2.36 -12.38 3.24
CA ASN A 184 2.70 -13.75 2.83
C ASN A 184 3.45 -13.76 1.50
N LEU A 185 2.98 -13.00 0.51
CA LEU A 185 3.65 -12.87 -0.79
C LEU A 185 5.05 -12.26 -0.66
N PHE A 186 5.21 -11.22 0.16
CA PHE A 186 6.47 -10.54 0.42
C PHE A 186 7.52 -11.49 0.98
N PHE A 187 7.19 -12.25 2.03
CA PHE A 187 8.12 -13.21 2.62
C PHE A 187 8.43 -14.39 1.69
N ARG A 188 7.47 -14.87 0.89
CA ARG A 188 7.75 -15.88 -0.15
C ARG A 188 8.74 -15.37 -1.21
N ARG A 189 8.63 -14.10 -1.62
CA ARG A 189 9.57 -13.47 -2.57
C ARG A 189 10.97 -13.38 -1.97
N LEU A 190 11.10 -13.04 -0.69
CA LEU A 190 12.37 -13.02 0.03
C LEU A 190 12.99 -14.41 0.17
N GLU A 191 12.22 -15.41 0.57
CA GLU A 191 12.70 -16.79 0.66
C GLU A 191 13.21 -17.32 -0.68
N TYR A 192 12.51 -16.99 -1.77
CA TYR A 192 12.95 -17.33 -3.12
C TYR A 192 14.28 -16.66 -3.48
N LEU A 193 14.42 -15.38 -3.15
CA LEU A 193 15.66 -14.64 -3.33
C LEU A 193 16.84 -15.28 -2.57
N ASP A 194 16.63 -15.68 -1.33
CA ASP A 194 17.66 -16.31 -0.51
C ASP A 194 18.09 -17.68 -1.08
N LYS A 195 17.14 -18.49 -1.56
CA LYS A 195 17.41 -19.77 -2.25
C LYS A 195 18.19 -19.57 -3.56
N MET A 196 17.90 -18.53 -4.31
CA MET A 196 18.65 -18.20 -5.52
C MET A 196 20.09 -17.75 -5.24
N LYS A 197 20.33 -17.10 -4.09
CA LYS A 197 21.68 -16.71 -3.68
C LYS A 197 22.50 -17.89 -3.17
N SER A 198 21.90 -18.80 -2.40
CA SER A 198 22.59 -19.99 -1.85
C SER A 198 22.93 -21.06 -2.90
N SER A 199 22.16 -21.14 -3.98
CA SER A 199 22.38 -22.09 -5.09
C SER A 199 23.41 -21.64 -6.11
N LYS A 200 23.92 -20.40 -6.05
CA LYS A 200 25.01 -19.95 -6.91
C LYS A 200 26.32 -20.57 -6.42
N PRO A 201 26.99 -21.44 -7.21
CA PRO A 201 28.27 -22.00 -6.80
C PRO A 201 29.29 -20.87 -6.59
N THR A 202 29.91 -20.84 -5.42
CA THR A 202 31.03 -19.94 -5.12
C THR A 202 32.10 -20.20 -6.17
N ARG A 203 32.30 -19.26 -7.11
CA ARG A 203 33.45 -19.31 -8.03
C ARG A 203 34.70 -19.31 -7.15
N LYS A 204 35.30 -20.49 -6.93
CA LYS A 204 36.65 -20.61 -6.38
C LYS A 204 37.53 -19.80 -7.32
N ARG A 205 38.08 -18.68 -6.84
CA ARG A 205 39.23 -18.03 -7.48
C ARG A 205 40.35 -19.06 -7.51
N THR A 206 40.51 -19.73 -8.64
CA THR A 206 41.76 -20.45 -8.95
C THR A 206 42.82 -19.38 -9.10
N GLY A 207 43.51 -19.06 -8.01
CA GLY A 207 44.74 -18.29 -8.05
C GLY A 207 45.74 -19.06 -8.89
N ASN A 208 46.11 -18.49 -10.05
CA ASN A 208 47.24 -18.94 -10.84
C ASN A 208 48.47 -18.99 -9.94
N LYS A 209 48.96 -20.20 -9.66
CA LYS A 209 50.36 -20.38 -9.28
C LYS A 209 51.20 -19.94 -10.48
N LYS A 210 51.83 -18.77 -10.40
CA LYS A 210 52.99 -18.48 -11.24
C LYS A 210 54.10 -19.46 -10.81
N GLN A 211 54.47 -20.36 -11.71
CA GLN A 211 55.71 -21.13 -11.68
C GLN A 211 56.69 -20.51 -12.67
N ALA A 212 57.97 -20.56 -12.29
CA ALA A 212 59.17 -20.00 -12.89
C ALA A 212 59.41 -18.50 -12.64
#